data_AF-M2NCJ2-F1
#
_entry.id   AF-M2NCJ2-F1
#
_cell.length_a   1.000
_cell.length_b   1.000
_cell.length_c   1.000
_cell.angle_alpha   90.00
_cell.angle_beta   90.00
_cell.angle_gamma   90.00
#
_symmetry.space_group_name_H-M   'P 1'
#
loop_
_entity.id
_entity.type
_entity.pdbx_description
1 polymer ?
#
loop_
_entity_poly.entity_id
_entity_poly.type
_entity_poly.pdbx_seq_one_letter_code
_entity_poly.pdbx_strand_id
1 'polypeptide(L)'
;MADRLTQLQDAIDNQQTLMYAAINYITTRHPYAEIPGQPSQAPQLAKSSAPDSAVPQSAVSSQIPNGEPAKQQPNGAAPSTQIASDALEAPGSPPPEERDTFNAALHELARDLVLQEQQIELLINSLPGLGNSEASQMRRMRELEAALREMGSERAIAEQEKERMVDALGQMLTQVQRVP
;
A
#
# COMPACT_ATOMS: atom_id res chain seq x y z
N MET A 1 21.78 -4.13 -1.76
CA MET A 1 21.38 -5.24 -2.64
C MET A 1 20.53 -6.16 -1.77
N ALA A 2 19.21 -5.98 -1.78
CA ALA A 2 18.32 -6.83 -1.01
C ALA A 2 18.29 -8.22 -1.64
N ASP A 3 18.38 -9.24 -0.81
CA ASP A 3 18.27 -10.64 -1.19
C ASP A 3 16.95 -10.87 -1.95
N ARG A 4 17.02 -11.53 -3.11
CA ARG A 4 15.84 -11.82 -3.95
C ARG A 4 14.87 -12.74 -3.21
N LEU A 5 15.37 -13.61 -2.34
CA LEU A 5 14.54 -14.49 -1.53
C LEU A 5 13.80 -13.71 -0.44
N THR A 6 14.43 -12.71 0.17
CA THR A 6 13.77 -11.78 1.09
C THR A 6 12.75 -10.92 0.36
N GLN A 7 13.09 -10.41 -0.83
CA GLN A 7 12.15 -9.65 -1.65
C GLN A 7 10.90 -10.45 -2.04
N LEU A 8 11.05 -11.76 -2.28
CA LEU A 8 9.93 -12.66 -2.54
C LEU A 8 9.05 -12.83 -1.29
N GLN A 9 9.65 -12.96 -0.11
CA GLN A 9 8.92 -13.02 1.16
C GLN A 9 8.10 -11.73 1.38
N ASP A 10 8.74 -10.57 1.24
CA ASP A 10 8.06 -9.27 1.38
C ASP A 10 6.90 -9.13 0.37
N ALA A 11 7.07 -9.62 -0.86
CA ALA A 11 6.04 -9.56 -1.90
C ALA A 11 4.82 -10.42 -1.58
N ILE A 12 5.03 -11.62 -1.02
CA ILE A 12 3.97 -12.53 -0.59
C ILE A 12 3.25 -11.96 0.65
N ASP A 13 3.99 -11.41 1.62
CA ASP A 13 3.40 -10.79 2.81
C ASP A 13 2.51 -9.59 2.45
N ASN A 14 2.97 -8.78 1.48
CA ASN A 14 2.18 -7.68 0.93
C ASN A 14 0.92 -8.19 0.20
N GLN A 15 1.03 -9.27 -0.57
CA GLN A 15 -0.13 -9.88 -1.24
C GLN A 15 -1.17 -10.37 -0.24
N GLN A 16 -0.76 -11.05 0.83
CA GLN A 16 -1.67 -11.51 1.88
C GLN A 16 -2.36 -10.34 2.59
N THR A 17 -1.63 -9.27 2.86
CA THR A 17 -2.18 -8.03 3.43
C THR A 17 -3.24 -7.44 2.51
N LEU A 18 -2.96 -7.38 1.20
CA LEU A 18 -3.90 -6.89 0.19
C LEU A 18 -5.15 -7.78 0.10
N MET A 19 -5.01 -9.11 0.15
CA MET A 19 -6.15 -10.05 0.15
C MET A 19 -7.03 -9.91 1.39
N TYR A 20 -6.44 -9.70 2.57
CA TYR A 20 -7.21 -9.45 3.79
C TYR A 20 -7.95 -8.11 3.72
N ALA A 21 -7.26 -7.05 3.29
CA ALA A 21 -7.86 -5.73 3.10
C ALA A 21 -9.01 -5.77 2.05
N ALA A 22 -8.82 -6.52 0.97
CA ALA A 22 -9.81 -6.76 -0.07
C ALA A 22 -11.11 -7.35 0.50
N ILE A 23 -11.01 -8.45 1.23
CA ILE A 23 -12.17 -9.14 1.81
C ILE A 23 -12.87 -8.23 2.83
N ASN A 24 -12.13 -7.52 3.66
CA ASN A 24 -12.69 -6.58 4.61
C ASN A 24 -13.39 -5.40 3.92
N TYR A 25 -12.80 -4.85 2.86
CA TYR A 25 -13.41 -3.80 2.07
C TYR A 25 -14.74 -4.26 1.46
N ILE A 26 -14.76 -5.44 0.85
CA ILE A 26 -15.99 -6.05 0.30
C ILE A 26 -17.03 -6.23 1.41
N THR A 27 -16.64 -6.76 2.57
CA THR A 27 -17.57 -7.07 3.66
C THR A 27 -18.15 -5.81 4.31
N THR A 28 -17.38 -4.72 4.37
CA THR A 28 -17.78 -3.50 5.10
C THR A 28 -18.40 -2.43 4.22
N ARG A 29 -18.06 -2.37 2.92
CA ARG A 29 -18.47 -1.30 2.00
C ARG A 29 -19.47 -1.74 0.93
N HIS A 30 -19.88 -3.01 0.90
CA HIS A 30 -20.77 -3.50 -0.15
C HIS A 30 -22.07 -2.69 -0.25
N PRO A 31 -22.52 -2.32 -1.46
CA PRO A 31 -23.82 -1.70 -1.64
C PRO A 31 -24.93 -2.71 -1.35
N TYR A 32 -26.09 -2.23 -0.89
CA TYR A 32 -27.26 -3.09 -0.70
C TYR A 32 -27.79 -3.62 -2.05
N ALA A 33 -28.22 -4.88 -2.06
CA ALA A 33 -28.88 -5.47 -3.21
C ALA A 33 -30.28 -4.85 -3.39
N GLU A 34 -30.68 -4.66 -4.65
CA GLU A 34 -32.05 -4.25 -4.98
C GLU A 34 -32.82 -5.51 -5.37
N ILE A 35 -33.83 -5.86 -4.58
CA ILE A 35 -34.68 -7.03 -4.83
C ILE A 35 -35.94 -6.54 -5.53
N PRO A 36 -36.27 -7.06 -6.73
CA PRO A 36 -37.49 -6.68 -7.44
C PRO A 36 -38.74 -6.87 -6.56
N GLY A 37 -39.53 -5.80 -6.40
CA GLY A 37 -40.77 -5.81 -5.60
C GLY A 37 -40.59 -5.54 -4.11
N GLN A 38 -39.37 -5.26 -3.62
CA GLN A 38 -39.14 -4.82 -2.23
C GLN A 38 -38.61 -3.38 -2.18
N PRO A 39 -39.01 -2.58 -1.16
CA PRO A 39 -38.44 -1.27 -0.95
C PRO A 39 -36.95 -1.39 -0.59
N SER A 40 -36.14 -0.42 -1.03
CA SER A 40 -34.71 -0.40 -0.71
C SER A 40 -34.49 -0.37 0.80
N GLN A 41 -33.69 -1.32 1.28
CA GLN A 41 -33.28 -1.40 2.69
C GLN A 41 -32.02 -0.58 2.98
N ALA A 42 -31.47 0.11 1.98
CA ALA A 42 -30.31 0.97 2.19
C ALA A 42 -30.67 2.10 3.18
N PRO A 43 -29.80 2.41 4.16
CA PRO A 43 -29.92 3.61 4.96
C PRO A 43 -30.08 4.79 4.01
N GLN A 44 -31.17 5.54 4.14
CA GLN A 44 -31.39 6.73 3.34
C GLN A 44 -30.40 7.80 3.80
N LEU A 45 -29.18 7.79 3.24
CA LEU A 45 -28.33 8.96 3.26
C LEU A 45 -29.11 10.04 2.54
N ALA A 46 -29.56 11.06 3.28
CA ALA A 46 -30.31 12.18 2.76
C ALA A 46 -29.52 12.86 1.63
N LYS A 47 -29.71 12.39 0.40
CA LYS A 47 -29.44 13.16 -0.81
C LYS A 47 -30.47 14.29 -0.73
N SER A 48 -30.05 15.42 -0.17
CA SER A 48 -30.81 16.66 -0.25
C SER A 48 -31.08 16.92 -1.72
N SER A 49 -32.31 16.65 -2.12
CA SER A 49 -32.87 17.05 -3.39
C SER A 49 -32.75 18.57 -3.47
N ALA A 50 -31.74 19.05 -4.19
CA ALA A 50 -31.75 20.42 -4.71
C ALA A 50 -32.91 20.51 -5.70
N PRO A 51 -33.91 21.39 -5.48
CA PRO A 51 -34.83 21.74 -6.55
C PRO A 51 -34.16 22.82 -7.39
N ASP A 52 -33.73 22.44 -8.59
CA ASP A 52 -33.48 23.39 -9.66
C ASP A 52 -34.82 23.97 -10.12
N SER A 53 -34.81 25.25 -10.50
CA SER A 53 -35.92 26.09 -10.99
C SER A 53 -36.71 26.94 -9.96
N ALA A 54 -36.17 28.13 -9.62
CA ALA A 54 -36.83 29.43 -9.85
C ALA A 54 -36.14 30.57 -9.06
N VAL A 55 -35.60 31.56 -9.78
CA VAL A 55 -35.31 32.93 -9.31
C VAL A 55 -36.21 33.83 -10.19
N PRO A 56 -36.73 35.02 -9.77
CA PRO A 56 -36.10 35.92 -8.81
C PRO A 56 -37.01 36.86 -7.94
N GLN A 57 -36.31 37.65 -7.10
CA GLN A 57 -36.63 39.01 -6.59
C GLN A 57 -37.15 39.24 -5.16
N SER A 58 -36.24 39.85 -4.37
CA SER A 58 -36.39 41.05 -3.51
C SER A 58 -37.59 41.18 -2.55
N ALA A 59 -37.32 41.23 -1.24
CA ALA A 59 -37.10 42.49 -0.51
C ALA A 59 -37.09 42.29 1.03
N VAL A 60 -36.26 43.12 1.66
CA VAL A 60 -35.98 43.34 3.08
C VAL A 60 -37.22 43.71 3.92
N SER A 61 -37.28 43.27 5.20
CA SER A 61 -37.43 44.13 6.42
C SER A 61 -37.93 43.28 7.62
N SER A 62 -37.08 43.03 8.63
CA SER A 62 -36.97 43.73 9.93
C SER A 62 -38.08 43.45 10.96
N GLN A 63 -37.71 42.85 12.10
CA GLN A 63 -37.95 43.33 13.49
C GLN A 63 -38.18 42.20 14.52
N ILE A 64 -37.24 42.13 15.48
CA ILE A 64 -37.40 41.66 16.87
C ILE A 64 -37.48 42.97 17.70
N PRO A 65 -38.27 43.10 18.80
CA PRO A 65 -37.88 42.68 20.16
C PRO A 65 -39.04 42.09 20.99
N ASN A 66 -38.85 40.98 21.70
CA ASN A 66 -38.29 40.81 23.07
C ASN A 66 -39.34 40.94 24.21
N GLY A 67 -39.46 39.91 25.05
CA GLY A 67 -40.19 39.97 26.33
C GLY A 67 -40.74 38.62 26.85
N GLU A 68 -39.96 37.88 27.63
CA GLU A 68 -40.42 36.85 28.61
C GLU A 68 -41.14 37.52 29.82
N PRO A 69 -41.82 36.82 30.78
CA PRO A 69 -41.73 35.39 31.13
C PRO A 69 -43.06 34.64 31.51
N ALA A 70 -42.92 33.33 31.77
CA ALA A 70 -43.53 32.55 32.86
C ALA A 70 -44.81 31.69 32.67
N LYS A 71 -44.61 30.38 32.95
CA LYS A 71 -45.39 29.41 33.78
C LYS A 71 -46.27 28.31 33.14
N GLN A 72 -45.94 27.08 33.59
CA GLN A 72 -46.79 25.96 34.03
C GLN A 72 -47.13 24.79 33.07
N GLN A 73 -46.63 23.62 33.47
CA GLN A 73 -47.07 22.24 33.18
C GLN A 73 -48.10 21.82 34.26
N PRO A 74 -49.13 20.95 34.04
CA PRO A 74 -48.91 19.48 33.91
C PRO A 74 -49.90 18.64 33.08
N ASN A 75 -49.37 17.47 32.65
CA ASN A 75 -49.94 16.13 32.45
C ASN A 75 -51.26 15.86 31.68
N GLY A 76 -51.14 14.98 30.67
CA GLY A 76 -51.89 13.71 30.67
C GLY A 76 -52.47 13.22 29.32
N ALA A 77 -51.73 12.38 28.58
CA ALA A 77 -52.23 11.18 27.86
C ALA A 77 -51.11 10.55 26.99
N ALA A 78 -50.79 9.28 27.24
CA ALA A 78 -49.88 8.42 26.48
C ALA A 78 -50.66 7.57 25.43
N PRO A 79 -50.03 6.70 24.62
CA PRO A 79 -48.71 6.73 23.98
C PRO A 79 -48.85 6.54 22.45
N SER A 80 -48.18 7.35 21.64
CA SER A 80 -47.87 6.95 20.26
C SER A 80 -46.57 6.17 20.30
N THR A 81 -46.66 4.85 20.22
CA THR A 81 -45.54 3.93 20.03
C THR A 81 -44.79 4.33 18.77
N GLN A 82 -43.80 5.20 18.91
CA GLN A 82 -42.71 5.31 17.97
C GLN A 82 -41.96 4.00 18.10
N ILE A 83 -42.16 3.10 17.13
CA ILE A 83 -41.28 1.97 16.92
C ILE A 83 -39.92 2.61 16.60
N ALA A 84 -39.10 2.75 17.62
CA ALA A 84 -37.67 2.86 17.47
C ALA A 84 -37.25 1.62 16.67
N SER A 85 -37.00 1.80 15.38
CA SER A 85 -36.26 0.83 14.60
C SER A 85 -34.84 0.83 15.15
N ASP A 86 -34.70 0.05 16.21
CA ASP A 86 -33.47 -0.49 16.77
C ASP A 86 -32.83 -1.35 15.68
N ALA A 87 -32.27 -0.69 14.66
CA ALA A 87 -31.30 -1.30 13.77
C ALA A 87 -30.00 -1.27 14.55
N LEU A 88 -29.68 -2.43 15.08
CA LEU A 88 -28.46 -2.80 15.78
C LEU A 88 -27.23 -2.58 14.87
N GLU A 89 -26.90 -1.32 14.55
CA GLU A 89 -25.64 -0.98 13.92
C GLU A 89 -24.55 -1.12 14.98
N ALA A 90 -23.66 -2.09 14.79
CA ALA A 90 -22.46 -2.18 15.59
C ALA A 90 -21.74 -0.82 15.51
N PRO A 91 -21.32 -0.23 16.65
CA PRO A 91 -20.70 1.10 16.66
C PRO A 91 -19.31 1.00 16.03
N GLY A 92 -19.21 1.13 14.71
CA GLY A 92 -17.91 1.13 14.02
C GLY A 92 -17.88 0.74 12.54
N SER A 93 -18.96 0.24 11.93
CA SER A 93 -18.95 -0.05 10.49
C SER A 93 -19.09 1.25 9.67
N PRO A 94 -18.20 1.52 8.68
CA PRO A 94 -18.32 2.68 7.81
C PRO A 94 -19.60 2.58 6.94
N PRO A 95 -20.16 3.73 6.51
CA PRO A 95 -21.35 3.71 5.67
C PRO A 95 -21.05 3.01 4.34
N PRO A 96 -22.01 2.25 3.79
CA PRO A 96 -21.85 1.59 2.50
C PRO A 96 -21.70 2.59 1.35
N GLU A 97 -20.94 2.20 0.35
CA GLU A 97 -20.59 3.06 -0.79
C GLU A 97 -21.63 2.95 -1.93
N GLU A 98 -21.57 3.91 -2.85
CA GLU A 98 -22.36 3.84 -4.08
C GLU A 98 -21.86 2.70 -4.97
N ARG A 99 -22.78 2.08 -5.74
CA ARG A 99 -22.46 0.90 -6.57
C ARG A 99 -21.31 1.16 -7.54
N ASP A 100 -21.32 2.31 -8.20
CA ASP A 100 -20.33 2.63 -9.22
C ASP A 100 -18.94 2.86 -8.61
N THR A 101 -18.86 3.52 -7.46
CA THR A 101 -17.60 3.75 -6.74
C THR A 101 -17.03 2.45 -6.20
N PHE A 102 -17.89 1.59 -5.64
CA PHE A 102 -17.51 0.27 -5.14
C PHE A 102 -16.99 -0.63 -6.27
N ASN A 103 -17.69 -0.67 -7.40
CA ASN A 103 -17.24 -1.46 -8.56
C ASN A 103 -15.91 -0.96 -9.13
N ALA A 104 -15.72 0.36 -9.21
CA ALA A 104 -14.44 0.95 -9.63
C ALA A 104 -13.30 0.55 -8.69
N ALA A 105 -13.51 0.61 -7.38
CA ALA A 105 -12.55 0.19 -6.37
C ALA A 105 -12.24 -1.31 -6.45
N LEU A 106 -13.24 -2.16 -6.69
CA LEU A 106 -13.01 -3.60 -6.92
C LEU A 106 -12.13 -3.87 -8.13
N HIS A 107 -12.33 -3.12 -9.22
CA HIS A 107 -11.50 -3.25 -10.41
C HIS A 107 -10.05 -2.80 -10.18
N GLU A 108 -9.83 -1.74 -9.41
CA GLU A 108 -8.49 -1.28 -9.00
C GLU A 108 -7.81 -2.34 -8.13
N LEU A 109 -8.49 -2.82 -7.10
CA LEU A 109 -8.00 -3.86 -6.20
C LEU A 109 -7.66 -5.17 -6.94
N ALA A 110 -8.50 -5.58 -7.90
CA ALA A 110 -8.24 -6.75 -8.73
C ALA A 110 -7.02 -6.54 -9.64
N ARG A 111 -6.84 -5.34 -10.20
CA ARG A 111 -5.65 -5.01 -11.00
C ARG A 111 -4.39 -5.09 -10.13
N ASP A 112 -4.42 -4.53 -8.93
CA ASP A 112 -3.27 -4.53 -8.03
C ASP A 112 -2.88 -5.94 -7.60
N LEU A 113 -3.85 -6.81 -7.29
CA LEU A 113 -3.60 -8.23 -7.01
C LEU A 113 -2.94 -8.94 -8.19
N VAL A 114 -3.41 -8.69 -9.42
CA VAL A 114 -2.83 -9.31 -10.62
C VAL A 114 -1.41 -8.81 -10.88
N LEU A 115 -1.14 -7.51 -10.68
CA LEU A 115 0.20 -6.96 -10.83
C LEU A 115 1.15 -7.51 -9.77
N GLN A 116 0.69 -7.66 -8.53
CA GLN A 116 1.48 -8.27 -7.46
C GLN A 116 1.83 -9.73 -7.77
N GLU A 117 0.89 -10.51 -8.31
CA GLU A 117 1.14 -11.88 -8.74
C GLU A 117 2.18 -11.95 -9.85
N GLN A 118 2.08 -11.09 -10.87
CA GLN A 118 3.08 -11.01 -11.93
C GLN A 118 4.47 -10.63 -11.40
N GLN A 119 4.53 -9.74 -10.42
CA GLN A 119 5.78 -9.39 -9.76
C GLN A 119 6.37 -10.60 -9.02
N ILE A 120 5.54 -11.38 -8.33
CA ILE A 120 5.96 -12.63 -7.65
C ILE A 120 6.49 -13.64 -8.68
N GLU A 121 5.80 -13.84 -9.80
CA GLU A 121 6.28 -14.72 -10.87
C GLU A 121 7.63 -14.28 -11.45
N LEU A 122 7.81 -12.98 -11.69
CA LEU A 122 9.08 -12.43 -12.16
C LEU A 122 10.19 -12.65 -11.12
N LEU A 123 9.88 -12.43 -9.84
CA LEU A 123 10.83 -12.64 -8.75
C LEU A 123 11.25 -14.11 -8.67
N ILE A 124 10.29 -15.03 -8.73
CA ILE A 124 10.52 -16.47 -8.80
C ILE A 124 11.45 -16.75 -9.97
N ASN A 125 11.09 -16.37 -11.20
CA ASN A 125 11.90 -16.65 -12.40
C ASN A 125 13.31 -16.03 -12.35
N SER A 126 13.50 -14.97 -11.57
CA SER A 126 14.80 -14.32 -11.37
C SER A 126 15.63 -14.89 -10.21
N LEU A 127 15.13 -15.90 -9.48
CA LEU A 127 15.86 -16.47 -8.34
C LEU A 127 17.19 -17.11 -8.81
N PRO A 128 18.32 -16.68 -8.24
CA PRO A 128 19.62 -17.23 -8.61
C PRO A 128 19.70 -18.70 -8.19
N GLY A 129 20.28 -19.53 -9.06
CA GLY A 129 20.43 -20.96 -8.78
C GLY A 129 19.21 -21.81 -9.13
N LEU A 130 18.10 -21.21 -9.60
CA LEU A 130 17.00 -21.97 -10.19
C LEU A 130 17.48 -22.87 -11.32
N GLY A 131 17.04 -24.13 -11.30
CA GLY A 131 17.39 -25.13 -12.30
C GLY A 131 18.79 -25.73 -12.19
N ASN A 132 19.64 -25.26 -11.27
CA ASN A 132 20.96 -25.82 -11.03
C ASN A 132 20.94 -26.80 -9.85
N SER A 133 21.47 -28.00 -10.05
CA SER A 133 21.64 -28.95 -8.93
C SER A 133 22.69 -28.46 -7.95
N GLU A 134 22.50 -28.78 -6.67
CA GLU A 134 23.46 -28.47 -5.59
C GLU A 134 24.88 -28.97 -5.94
N ALA A 135 24.98 -30.18 -6.48
CA ALA A 135 26.27 -30.75 -6.90
C ALA A 135 26.97 -29.89 -7.98
N SER A 136 26.21 -29.36 -8.94
CA SER A 136 26.74 -28.45 -9.96
C SER A 136 27.17 -27.12 -9.36
N GLN A 137 26.38 -26.59 -8.42
CA GLN A 137 26.72 -25.34 -7.71
C GLN A 137 27.99 -25.51 -6.88
N MET A 138 28.12 -26.63 -6.15
CA MET A 138 29.29 -26.93 -5.33
C MET A 138 30.55 -27.13 -6.17
N ARG A 139 30.44 -27.79 -7.34
CA ARG A 139 31.56 -27.90 -8.29
C ARG A 139 32.01 -26.51 -8.76
N ARG A 140 31.06 -25.67 -9.18
CA ARG A 140 31.34 -24.30 -9.62
C ARG A 140 31.98 -23.46 -8.50
N MET A 141 31.56 -23.64 -7.25
CA MET A 141 32.21 -22.97 -6.12
C MET A 141 33.68 -23.35 -5.98
N ARG A 142 34.00 -24.65 -6.04
CA ARG A 142 35.40 -25.12 -5.95
C ARG A 142 36.27 -24.60 -7.10
N GLU A 143 35.72 -24.54 -8.31
CA GLU A 143 36.41 -23.97 -9.48
C GLU A 143 36.69 -22.47 -9.28
N LEU A 144 35.70 -21.71 -8.80
CA LEU A 144 35.87 -20.29 -8.50
C LEU A 144 36.87 -20.04 -7.37
N GLU A 145 36.85 -20.87 -6.32
CA GLU A 145 37.84 -20.81 -5.23
C GLU A 145 39.27 -21.03 -5.74
N ALA A 146 39.46 -22.01 -6.63
CA ALA A 146 40.76 -22.27 -7.24
C ALA A 146 41.22 -21.07 -8.09
N ALA A 147 40.33 -20.54 -8.94
CA ALA A 147 40.63 -19.38 -9.77
C ALA A 147 40.94 -18.12 -8.94
N LEU A 148 40.22 -17.89 -7.83
CA LEU A 148 40.51 -16.78 -6.91
C LEU A 148 41.88 -16.93 -6.25
N ARG A 149 42.28 -18.16 -5.91
CA ARG A 149 43.60 -18.43 -5.32
C ARG A 149 44.73 -18.15 -6.31
N GLU A 150 44.56 -18.55 -7.56
CA GLU A 150 45.50 -18.30 -8.65
C GLU A 150 45.64 -16.80 -8.92
N MET A 151 44.53 -16.09 -9.18
CA MET A 151 44.53 -14.63 -9.34
C MET A 151 45.14 -13.91 -8.14
N GLY A 152 44.87 -14.40 -6.92
CA GLY A 152 45.46 -13.84 -5.70
C GLY A 152 46.99 -13.95 -5.70
N SER A 153 47.53 -15.07 -6.16
CA SER A 153 48.98 -15.28 -6.27
C SER A 153 49.62 -14.41 -7.36
N GLU A 154 48.98 -14.27 -8.51
CA GLU A 154 49.44 -13.39 -9.58
C GLU A 154 49.44 -11.94 -9.14
N ARG A 155 48.37 -11.50 -8.46
CA ARG A 155 48.29 -10.16 -7.88
C ARG A 155 49.42 -9.91 -6.89
N ALA A 156 49.75 -10.88 -6.04
CA ALA A 156 50.84 -10.75 -5.07
C ALA A 156 52.22 -10.59 -5.75
N ILE A 157 52.47 -11.35 -6.83
CA ILE A 157 53.71 -11.23 -7.62
C ILE A 157 53.77 -9.86 -8.31
N ALA A 158 52.67 -9.43 -8.94
CA ALA A 158 52.58 -8.13 -9.59
C ALA A 158 52.78 -6.97 -8.61
N GLU A 159 52.25 -7.10 -7.39
CA GLU A 159 52.43 -6.11 -6.32
C GLU A 159 53.90 -6.04 -5.85
N GLN A 160 54.58 -7.19 -5.72
CA GLN A 160 56.00 -7.23 -5.39
C GLN A 160 56.85 -6.56 -6.48
N GLU A 161 56.58 -6.82 -7.75
CA GLU A 161 57.32 -6.20 -8.85
C GLU A 161 57.03 -4.69 -8.92
N LYS A 162 55.78 -4.28 -8.68
CA LYS A 162 55.43 -2.86 -8.54
C LYS A 162 56.23 -2.19 -7.44
N GLU A 163 56.33 -2.81 -6.26
CA GLU A 163 57.08 -2.27 -5.12
C GLU A 163 58.56 -2.11 -5.46
N ARG A 164 59.18 -3.10 -6.11
CA ARG A 164 60.57 -2.99 -6.60
C ARG A 164 60.78 -1.84 -7.58
N MET A 165 59.86 -1.66 -8.53
CA MET A 165 59.93 -0.57 -9.50
C MET A 165 59.77 0.80 -8.82
N VAL A 166 58.87 0.90 -7.84
CA VAL A 166 58.68 2.12 -7.03
C VAL A 166 59.94 2.44 -6.23
N ASP A 167 60.56 1.46 -5.59
CA ASP A 167 61.81 1.64 -4.85
C ASP A 167 62.96 2.09 -5.77
N ALA A 168 63.08 1.48 -6.95
CA ALA A 168 64.08 1.87 -7.95
C ALA A 168 63.88 3.32 -8.43
N LEU A 169 62.64 3.71 -8.71
CA LEU A 169 62.30 5.10 -9.04
C LEU A 169 62.62 6.05 -7.89
N GLY A 170 62.31 5.68 -6.64
CA GLY A 170 62.65 6.45 -5.45
C GLY A 170 64.17 6.68 -5.31
N GLN A 171 64.99 5.66 -5.58
CA GLN A 171 66.44 5.78 -5.58
C GLN A 171 66.95 6.73 -6.67
N MET A 172 66.41 6.66 -7.89
CA MET A 172 66.77 7.60 -8.95
C MET A 172 66.40 9.05 -8.59
N LEU A 173 65.20 9.24 -8.02
CA LEU A 173 64.69 10.56 -7.67
C LEU A 173 65.52 11.21 -6.54
N THR A 174 65.92 10.42 -5.55
CA THR A 174 66.83 10.88 -4.47
C THR A 174 68.23 11.21 -4.97
N GLN A 175 68.77 10.46 -5.96
CA GLN A 175 70.07 10.80 -6.57
C GLN A 175 70.02 12.12 -7.34
N VAL A 176 68.96 12.37 -8.12
CA VAL A 176 68.79 13.63 -8.85
C VAL A 176 68.63 14.82 -7.89
N GLN A 177 67.90 14.65 -6.79
CA GLN A 177 67.71 15.71 -5.79
C GLN A 177 68.98 16.03 -4.97
N ARG A 178 69.97 15.13 -4.95
CA ARG A 178 71.23 15.29 -4.20
C ARG A 178 72.36 15.93 -4.99
N VAL A 179 72.17 16.19 -6.28
CA VAL A 179 73.11 16.96 -7.10
C VAL A 179 72.77 18.45 -6.91
N PRO A 180 73.66 19.26 -6.30
CA PRO A 180 73.45 20.69 -6.10
C PRO A 180 73.50 21.49 -7.41
#